data_AF-A0A2S6N9G4-F1
#
_entry.id   AF-A0A2S6N9G4-F1
#
_cell.length_a   1.000
_cell.length_b   1.000
_cell.length_c   1.000
_cell.angle_alpha   90.00
_cell.angle_beta   90.00
_cell.angle_gamma   90.00
#
_symmetry.space_group_name_H-M   'P 1'
#
loop_
_entity.id
_entity.type
_entity.pdbx_description
1 polymer ?
#
loop_
_entity_poly.entity_id
_entity_poly.type
_entity_poly.pdbx_seq_one_letter_code
_entity_poly.pdbx_strand_id
1 'polypeptide(L)'
;MITVVRFLTLAVYAAGAHFLDGTAFAALIFGALIGWLAVRFYWLALPAAGLANLANLMYANSTGEGKSVSALGNFPLEFFVFLTLAVIGYLLGLWVRHIQFSRLKRLE
;
A
#
# COMPACT_ATOMS: atom_id res chain seq x y z
N MET A 1 18.31 -17.08 -3.22
CA MET A 1 17.39 -16.86 -4.35
C MET A 1 15.97 -17.36 -4.06
N ILE A 2 15.78 -18.63 -3.67
CA ILE A 2 14.45 -19.21 -3.38
C ILE A 2 13.67 -18.45 -2.29
N THR A 3 14.32 -18.00 -1.22
CA THR A 3 13.68 -17.24 -0.13
C THR A 3 13.12 -15.90 -0.59
N VAL A 4 13.84 -15.19 -1.46
CA VAL A 4 13.40 -13.88 -2.00
C VAL A 4 12.20 -14.06 -2.92
N VAL A 5 12.22 -15.07 -3.79
CA VAL A 5 11.08 -15.40 -4.65
C VAL A 5 9.85 -15.74 -3.82
N ARG A 6 10.00 -16.56 -2.77
CA ARG A 6 8.91 -16.90 -1.84
C ARG A 6 8.34 -15.67 -1.15
N PHE A 7 9.20 -14.75 -0.70
CA PHE A 7 8.76 -13.50 -0.08
C PHE A 7 7.97 -12.63 -1.05
N LEU A 8 8.45 -12.47 -2.29
CA LEU A 8 7.74 -11.69 -3.31
C LEU A 8 6.40 -12.31 -3.69
N THR A 9 6.35 -13.63 -3.89
CA THR A 9 5.09 -14.34 -4.15
C THR A 9 4.10 -14.15 -3.00
N LEU A 10 4.58 -14.17 -1.76
CA LEU A 10 3.76 -13.95 -0.57
C LEU A 10 3.22 -12.51 -0.49
N ALA A 11 4.07 -11.52 -0.79
CA ALA A 11 3.67 -10.12 -0.82
C ALA A 11 2.64 -9.82 -1.92
N VAL A 12 2.81 -10.42 -3.10
CA VAL A 12 1.85 -10.30 -4.22
C VAL A 12 0.51 -10.95 -3.85
N TYR A 13 0.54 -12.12 -3.21
CA TYR A 13 -0.68 -12.78 -2.73
C TYR A 13 -1.40 -11.93 -1.67
N ALA A 14 -0.67 -11.42 -0.68
CA ALA A 14 -1.22 -10.54 0.34
C ALA A 14 -1.81 -9.26 -0.27
N ALA A 15 -1.10 -8.62 -1.20
CA ALA A 15 -1.64 -7.48 -1.94
C ALA A 15 -2.96 -7.83 -2.64
N GLY A 16 -3.04 -9.00 -3.29
CA GLY A 16 -4.26 -9.50 -3.91
C GLY A 16 -5.42 -9.65 -2.93
N ALA A 17 -5.18 -10.19 -1.73
CA ALA A 17 -6.19 -10.29 -0.68
C ALA A 17 -6.70 -8.91 -0.24
N HIS A 18 -5.81 -7.93 -0.06
CA HIS A 18 -6.19 -6.56 0.31
C HIS A 18 -6.93 -5.80 -0.78
N PHE A 19 -6.77 -6.18 -2.05
CA PHE A 19 -7.62 -5.67 -3.13
C PHE A 19 -9.04 -6.21 -3.04
N LEU A 20 -9.22 -7.46 -2.63
CA LEU A 20 -10.55 -8.05 -2.43
C LEU A 20 -11.25 -7.45 -1.21
N ASP A 21 -10.51 -7.23 -0.12
CA ASP A 21 -11.04 -6.70 1.13
C ASP A 21 -11.09 -5.16 1.15
N GLY A 22 -10.57 -4.52 0.09
CA GLY A 22 -10.68 -3.08 -0.17
C GLY A 22 -9.66 -2.19 0.55
N THR A 23 -8.89 -2.72 1.49
CA THR A 23 -7.84 -2.00 2.24
C THR A 23 -6.71 -1.51 1.33
N ALA A 24 -6.44 -2.20 0.23
CA ALA A 24 -5.46 -1.77 -0.77
C ALA A 24 -5.83 -0.42 -1.42
N PHE A 25 -7.13 -0.17 -1.65
CA PHE A 25 -7.58 1.10 -2.20
C PHE A 25 -7.34 2.25 -1.23
N ALA A 26 -7.53 2.03 0.08
CA ALA A 26 -7.21 3.03 1.08
C ALA A 26 -5.73 3.42 1.04
N ALA A 27 -4.82 2.44 0.93
CA ALA A 27 -3.38 2.71 0.80
C ALA A 27 -3.05 3.55 -0.44
N LEU A 28 -3.66 3.21 -1.59
CA LEU A 28 -3.49 3.95 -2.84
C LEU A 28 -4.01 5.39 -2.71
N ILE A 29 -5.18 5.59 -2.10
CA ILE A 29 -5.79 6.92 -1.92
C ILE A 29 -4.93 7.78 -1.00
N PHE A 30 -4.52 7.27 0.16
CA PHE A 30 -3.65 8.01 1.08
C PHE A 30 -2.32 8.36 0.42
N GLY A 31 -1.73 7.41 -0.31
CA GLY A 31 -0.53 7.66 -1.12
C GLY A 31 -0.75 8.79 -2.12
N ALA A 32 -1.82 8.71 -2.92
CA ALA A 32 -2.14 9.71 -3.94
C ALA A 32 -2.39 11.10 -3.35
N LEU A 33 -3.10 11.19 -2.22
CA LEU A 33 -3.32 12.47 -1.53
C LEU A 33 -1.99 13.07 -1.04
N ILE A 34 -1.11 12.28 -0.43
CA ILE A 34 0.21 12.74 0.02
C ILE A 34 1.04 13.25 -1.16
N GLY A 35 1.04 12.53 -2.29
CA GLY A 35 1.76 12.92 -3.50
C GLY A 35 1.19 14.18 -4.14
N TRP A 36 -0.14 14.28 -4.22
CA TRP A 36 -0.82 15.42 -4.80
C TRP A 36 -0.65 16.70 -3.96
N LEU A 37 -0.79 16.59 -2.64
CA LEU A 37 -0.64 17.70 -1.69
C LEU A 37 0.81 18.10 -1.39
N ALA A 38 1.79 17.49 -2.07
CA ALA A 38 3.21 17.77 -1.87
C ALA A 38 3.72 17.50 -0.45
N VAL A 39 3.06 16.60 0.28
CA VAL A 39 3.49 16.20 1.62
C VAL A 39 4.78 15.38 1.51
N ARG A 40 5.67 15.49 2.50
CA ARG A 40 6.98 14.82 2.48
C ARG A 40 6.83 13.30 2.44
N PHE A 41 7.67 12.63 1.66
CA PHE A 41 7.59 11.19 1.39
C PHE A 41 7.55 10.29 2.65
N TYR A 42 8.28 10.65 3.71
CA TYR A 42 8.31 9.85 4.95
C TYR A 42 6.95 9.75 5.64
N TRP A 43 5.99 10.62 5.33
CA TRP A 43 4.63 10.54 5.87
C TRP A 43 3.84 9.35 5.34
N LEU A 44 4.28 8.68 4.26
CA LEU A 44 3.67 7.45 3.76
C LEU A 44 3.74 6.29 4.76
N ALA A 45 4.70 6.33 5.68
CA ALA A 45 4.84 5.32 6.73
C ALA A 45 3.65 5.30 7.68
N LEU A 46 2.99 6.43 7.94
CA LEU A 46 1.83 6.48 8.84
C LEU A 46 0.60 5.73 8.32
N PRO A 47 0.06 6.03 7.11
CA PRO A 47 -1.08 5.27 6.59
C PRO A 47 -0.70 3.81 6.35
N ALA A 48 0.54 3.51 5.94
CA ALA A 48 1.01 2.14 5.80
C ALA A 48 1.02 1.37 7.14
N ALA A 49 1.53 1.98 8.21
CA ALA A 49 1.53 1.38 9.55
C ALA A 49 0.11 1.22 10.11
N GLY A 50 -0.76 2.22 9.90
CA GLY A 50 -2.16 2.16 10.32
C GLY A 50 -2.93 1.02 9.64
N LEU A 51 -2.76 0.88 8.32
CA LEU A 51 -3.39 -0.20 7.55
C LEU A 51 -2.79 -1.58 7.88
N ALA A 52 -1.47 -1.66 8.11
CA ALA A 52 -0.84 -2.90 8.55
C ALA A 52 -1.36 -3.35 9.93
N ASN A 53 -1.56 -2.41 10.85
CA ASN A 53 -2.15 -2.69 12.15
C ASN A 53 -3.62 -3.12 12.02
N LEU A 54 -4.39 -2.47 11.14
CA LEU A 54 -5.77 -2.85 10.85
C LEU A 54 -5.85 -4.27 10.27
N ALA A 55 -5.01 -4.59 9.29
CA ALA A 55 -4.93 -5.93 8.70
C ALA A 55 -4.54 -6.98 9.74
N ASN A 56 -3.58 -6.68 10.61
CA ASN A 56 -3.22 -7.54 11.73
C ASN A 56 -4.45 -7.85 12.61
N LEU A 57 -5.25 -6.84 12.95
CA LEU A 57 -6.47 -7.03 13.73
C LEU A 57 -7.56 -7.82 12.97
N MET A 58 -7.71 -7.60 11.66
CA MET A 58 -8.70 -8.32 10.83
C MET A 58 -8.39 -9.81 10.75
N TYR A 59 -7.11 -10.18 10.60
CA TYR A 59 -6.70 -11.57 10.43
C TYR A 59 -6.19 -12.24 11.71
N ALA A 60 -6.13 -11.51 12.84
CA ALA A 60 -5.69 -12.03 14.15
C ALA A 60 -6.43 -13.29 14.60
N ASN A 61 -7.71 -13.42 14.22
CA ASN A 61 -8.56 -14.56 14.56
C ASN A 61 -8.82 -15.51 13.39
N SER A 62 -8.15 -15.33 12.24
CA SER A 62 -8.32 -16.22 11.07
C SER A 62 -7.58 -17.54 11.29
N THR A 63 -8.17 -18.43 12.09
CA THR A 63 -7.64 -19.78 12.39
C THR A 63 -7.92 -20.80 11.26
N GLY A 64 -8.02 -20.36 10.01
CA GLY A 64 -8.43 -21.19 8.87
C GLY A 64 -7.27 -21.70 8.02
N GLU A 65 -6.94 -22.98 8.20
CA GLU A 65 -6.32 -23.92 7.24
C GLU A 65 -5.55 -23.34 6.05
N GLY A 66 -4.26 -23.04 6.24
CA GLY A 66 -3.33 -22.86 5.12
C GLY A 66 -2.05 -22.09 5.47
N LYS A 67 -0.89 -22.56 4.99
CA LYS A 67 0.40 -21.86 5.13
C LYS A 67 0.42 -20.44 4.51
N SER A 68 -0.53 -20.14 3.61
CA SER A 68 -0.76 -18.82 3.01
C SER A 68 -1.59 -17.88 3.88
N VAL A 69 -2.56 -18.42 4.65
CA VAL A 69 -3.40 -17.62 5.57
C VAL A 69 -2.59 -17.21 6.81
N SER A 70 -1.66 -18.06 7.25
CA SER A 70 -0.69 -17.72 8.32
C SER A 70 0.22 -16.51 8.00
N ALA A 71 0.30 -16.06 6.75
CA ALA A 71 1.07 -14.88 6.38
C ALA A 71 0.24 -13.59 6.46
N LEU A 72 -1.09 -13.70 6.31
CA LEU A 72 -2.01 -12.60 6.52
C LEU A 72 -2.06 -12.29 8.02
N GLY A 73 -1.93 -11.01 8.35
CA GLY A 73 -1.80 -10.55 9.73
C GLY A 73 -0.38 -10.54 10.28
N ASN A 74 0.66 -10.85 9.50
CA ASN A 74 2.05 -10.64 9.92
C ASN A 74 2.49 -9.18 9.70
N PHE A 75 2.59 -8.39 10.77
CA PHE A 75 2.79 -6.93 10.68
C PHE A 75 3.91 -6.47 9.73
N PRO A 76 5.14 -7.02 9.75
CA PRO A 76 6.21 -6.58 8.84
C PRO A 76 5.92 -6.85 7.36
N LEU A 77 5.23 -7.96 7.05
CA LEU A 77 4.80 -8.26 5.68
C LEU A 77 3.71 -7.28 5.24
N GLU A 78 2.70 -7.07 6.08
CA GLU A 78 1.59 -6.16 5.80
C GLU A 78 2.08 -4.73 5.62
N PHE A 79 2.97 -4.28 6.49
CA PHE A 79 3.60 -2.97 6.39
C PHE A 79 4.34 -2.80 5.06
N PHE A 80 5.12 -3.80 4.64
CA PHE A 80 5.80 -3.77 3.35
C PHE A 80 4.81 -3.67 2.17
N VAL A 81 3.73 -4.45 2.19
CA VAL A 81 2.70 -4.46 1.16
C VAL A 81 2.01 -3.09 1.08
N PHE A 82 1.49 -2.58 2.20
CA PHE A 82 0.81 -1.28 2.24
C PHE A 82 1.73 -0.11 1.94
N LEU A 83 2.99 -0.16 2.37
CA LEU A 83 3.98 0.87 2.01
C LEU A 83 4.22 0.88 0.50
N THR A 84 4.36 -0.30 -0.12
CA THR A 84 4.53 -0.41 -1.57
C THR A 84 3.33 0.17 -2.32
N LEU A 85 2.10 -0.16 -1.89
CA LEU A 85 0.87 0.40 -2.46
C LEU A 85 0.78 1.92 -2.25
N ALA A 86 1.12 2.42 -1.05
CA ALA A 86 1.13 3.85 -0.77
C ALA A 86 2.16 4.60 -1.63
N VAL A 87 3.33 4.00 -1.90
CA VAL A 87 4.33 4.57 -2.83
C VAL A 87 3.78 4.62 -4.25
N ILE A 88 3.09 3.58 -4.72
CA ILE A 88 2.42 3.60 -6.04
C ILE A 88 1.40 4.74 -6.09
N GLY A 89 0.55 4.87 -5.06
CA GLY A 89 -0.38 5.99 -4.93
C GLY A 89 0.32 7.34 -4.98
N TYR A 90 1.40 7.51 -4.22
CA TYR A 90 2.20 8.74 -4.17
C TYR A 90 2.73 9.16 -5.53
N LEU A 91 3.27 8.21 -6.31
CA LEU A 91 3.74 8.49 -7.67
C LEU A 91 2.61 8.95 -8.59
N LEU A 92 1.41 8.36 -8.46
CA LEU A 92 0.22 8.81 -9.19
C LEU A 92 -0.18 10.24 -8.78
N GLY A 93 -0.15 10.56 -7.49
CA GLY A 93 -0.44 11.91 -6.98
C GLY A 93 0.54 12.97 -7.50
N LEU A 94 1.83 12.66 -7.51
CA LEU A 94 2.87 13.51 -8.10
C LEU A 94 2.65 13.73 -9.60
N TRP A 95 2.28 12.67 -10.32
CA TRP A 95 2.02 12.74 -11.76
C TRP A 95 0.81 13.63 -12.08
N VAL A 96 -0.29 13.49 -11.33
CA VAL A 96 -1.47 14.36 -11.44
C VAL A 96 -1.10 15.82 -11.21
N ARG A 97 -0.31 16.11 -10.18
CA ARG A 97 0.18 17.47 -9.90
C ARG A 97 1.03 18.01 -11.06
N HIS A 98 1.92 17.19 -11.62
CA HIS A 98 2.75 17.57 -12.75
C HIS A 98 1.91 17.93 -13.99
N ILE A 99 0.85 17.14 -14.27
CA ILE A 99 -0.09 17.41 -15.37
C ILE A 99 -0.84 18.72 -15.12
N GLN A 100 -1.36 18.94 -13.91
CA GLN A 100 -2.08 20.17 -13.55
C GLN A 100 -1.20 21.41 -13.76
N PHE A 101 0.04 21.37 -13.27
CA PHE A 101 0.99 22.47 -13.45
C PHE A 101 1.30 22.74 -14.93
N SER A 102 1.51 21.68 -15.72
CA SER A 102 1.79 21.80 -17.15
C SER A 102 0.61 22.37 -17.94
N ARG A 103 -0.63 22.12 -17.51
CA ARG A 103 -1.84 22.69 -18.12
C ARG A 103 -1.99 24.17 -17.79
N LEU A 104 -1.77 24.56 -16.54
CA LEU A 104 -1.82 25.96 -16.10
C LEU A 104 -0.82 26.82 -16.87
N LYS A 105 0.42 26.34 -17.03
CA LYS A 105 1.47 27.05 -17.80
C LYS A 105 1.14 27.26 -19.28
N ARG A 106 0.23 26.48 -19.87
CA ARG A 106 -0.21 26.68 -21.28
C ARG A 106 -1.31 27.73 -21.41
N LEU A 107 -1.95 28.12 -20.31
CA LEU A 107 -3.02 29.10 -20.27
C LEU A 107 -2.51 30.50 -19.92
N GLU A 108 -1.29 30.60 -19.37
CA GLU A 108 -0.50 31.83 -19.18
C GLU A 108 0.23 32.22 -20.46
#